data_AF-A0A7S0RD15-F1
#
_entry.id   AF-A0A7S0RD15-F1
#
_cell.length_a   1.000
_cell.length_b   1.000
_cell.length_c   1.000
_cell.angle_alpha   90.00
_cell.angle_beta   90.00
_cell.angle_gamma   90.00
#
_symmetry.space_group_name_H-M   'P 1'
#
loop_
_entity.id
_entity.type
_entity.pdbx_description
1 polymer ?
#
loop_
_entity_poly.entity_id
_entity_poly.type
_entity_poly.pdbx_seq_one_letter_code
_entity_poly.pdbx_strand_id
1 'polypeptide(L)'
;MGNVLAQPQKIQPDIAADLPNVVQKDTLGGGRFLKTLLCVHDEGGPVVVKVYHKRADSPSLDVYKQQLSQIQAALQRATTPHVWPWQTWVDTPGAGYLMRQHLHTSLYDRLSTRPFLSHIEK
;
A
#
# COMPACT_ATOMS: atom_id res chain seq x y z
N MET A 1 -4.28 17.50 -26.07
CA MET A 1 -3.05 16.98 -25.42
C MET A 1 -3.40 15.65 -24.78
N GLY A 2 -3.00 14.53 -25.39
CA GLY A 2 -3.37 13.19 -24.93
C GLY A 2 -2.49 12.77 -23.76
N ASN A 3 -3.09 12.24 -22.69
CA ASN A 3 -2.37 11.57 -21.62
C ASN A 3 -1.51 10.47 -22.24
N VAL A 4 -0.19 10.67 -22.28
CA VAL A 4 0.76 9.64 -22.72
C VAL A 4 0.74 8.56 -21.64
N LEU A 5 0.01 7.49 -21.91
CA LEU A 5 -0.16 6.40 -20.96
C LEU A 5 1.15 5.62 -20.91
N ALA A 6 1.81 5.64 -19.76
CA ALA A 6 3.00 4.83 -19.52
C ALA A 6 2.69 3.35 -19.79
N GLN A 7 3.60 2.66 -20.50
CA GLN A 7 3.44 1.24 -20.82
C GLN A 7 3.37 0.39 -19.54
N PRO A 8 2.53 -0.66 -19.51
CA PRO A 8 2.47 -1.61 -18.41
C PRO A 8 3.79 -2.39 -18.30
N GLN A 9 4.37 -2.45 -17.10
CA GLN A 9 5.62 -3.17 -16.86
C GLN A 9 5.45 -4.69 -16.95
N LYS A 10 6.43 -5.36 -17.58
CA LYS A 10 6.63 -6.81 -17.46
C LYS A 10 6.97 -7.16 -16.01
N ILE A 11 6.35 -8.22 -15.50
CA ILE A 11 6.34 -8.60 -14.09
C ILE A 11 7.63 -9.36 -13.77
N GLN A 12 8.45 -8.86 -12.84
CA GLN A 12 9.52 -9.64 -12.21
C GLN A 12 8.88 -10.69 -11.29
N PRO A 13 9.29 -11.97 -11.31
CA PRO A 13 8.55 -13.07 -10.67
C PRO A 13 8.53 -13.06 -9.13
N ASP A 14 9.29 -12.19 -8.47
CA ASP A 14 9.20 -12.03 -7.02
C ASP A 14 9.38 -10.56 -6.62
N ILE A 15 8.24 -9.86 -6.50
CA ILE A 15 8.22 -8.43 -6.22
C ILE A 15 8.54 -8.16 -4.74
N ALA A 16 8.30 -9.13 -3.86
CA ALA A 16 8.49 -9.03 -2.42
C ALA A 16 9.89 -9.46 -1.95
N ALA A 17 10.73 -10.04 -2.82
CA ALA A 17 12.07 -10.52 -2.48
C ALA A 17 12.98 -9.48 -1.77
N ASP A 18 12.79 -8.19 -2.06
CA ASP A 18 13.52 -7.08 -1.46
C ASP A 18 13.10 -6.78 0.00
N LEU A 19 11.99 -7.38 0.48
CA LEU A 19 11.45 -7.17 1.81
C LEU A 19 11.77 -8.37 2.71
N PRO A 20 12.45 -8.18 3.86
CA PRO A 20 12.76 -9.29 4.77
C PRO A 20 11.47 -9.84 5.39
N ASN A 21 11.39 -11.17 5.54
CA ASN A 21 10.31 -11.88 6.24
C ASN A 21 8.90 -11.61 5.67
N VAL A 22 8.81 -11.28 4.38
CA VAL A 22 7.55 -11.01 3.69
C VAL A 22 7.43 -11.89 2.45
N VAL A 23 6.36 -12.68 2.40
CA VAL A 23 6.06 -13.55 1.26
C VAL A 23 4.79 -13.06 0.56
N GLN A 24 4.85 -12.89 -0.76
CA GLN A 24 3.67 -12.54 -1.55
C GLN A 24 2.68 -13.71 -1.58
N LYS A 25 1.42 -13.42 -1.24
CA LYS A 25 0.30 -14.36 -1.30
C LYS A 25 -0.59 -14.15 -2.51
N ASP A 26 -0.95 -12.91 -2.81
CA ASP A 26 -1.85 -12.58 -3.92
C ASP A 26 -1.62 -11.14 -4.45
N THR A 27 -2.21 -10.79 -5.59
CA THR A 27 -2.23 -9.44 -6.15
C THR A 27 -3.61 -8.81 -5.97
N LEU A 28 -3.71 -7.80 -5.10
CA LEU A 28 -4.97 -7.09 -4.84
C LEU A 28 -5.30 -6.05 -5.92
N GLY A 29 -4.30 -5.55 -6.65
CA GLY A 29 -4.54 -4.59 -7.73
C GLY A 29 -3.29 -4.27 -8.55
N GLY A 30 -3.48 -4.12 -9.86
CA GLY A 30 -2.42 -3.85 -10.84
C GLY A 30 -2.48 -2.43 -11.41
N GLY A 31 -2.45 -1.40 -10.55
CA GLY A 31 -2.42 -0.01 -11.00
C GLY A 31 -1.20 0.28 -11.89
N ARG A 32 -1.31 1.28 -12.77
CA ARG A 32 -0.21 1.65 -13.70
C ARG A 32 1.04 2.19 -13.00
N PHE A 33 0.86 2.80 -11.83
CA PHE A 33 1.93 3.42 -11.05
C PHE A 33 2.34 2.57 -9.84
N LEU A 34 1.36 2.08 -9.08
CA LEU A 34 1.56 1.21 -7.94
C LEU A 34 0.85 -0.14 -8.15
N LYS A 35 1.59 -1.22 -7.96
CA LYS A 35 1.00 -2.54 -7.73
C LYS A 35 0.67 -2.70 -6.26
N THR A 36 -0.44 -3.34 -5.96
CA THR A 36 -0.88 -3.64 -4.59
C THR A 36 -0.90 -5.15 -4.43
N LEU A 37 -0.11 -5.64 -3.49
CA LEU A 37 0.08 -7.05 -3.19
C LEU A 37 -0.50 -7.34 -1.81
N LEU A 38 -1.09 -8.52 -1.68
CA LEU A 38 -1.35 -9.15 -0.40
C LEU A 38 -0.14 -10.03 -0.08
N CYS A 39 0.51 -9.76 1.04
CA CYS A 39 1.64 -10.53 1.52
C CYS A 39 1.35 -11.04 2.94
N VAL A 40 2.20 -11.95 3.41
CA VAL A 40 2.22 -12.42 4.80
C VAL A 40 3.58 -12.07 5.37
N HIS A 41 3.57 -11.37 6.50
CA HIS A 41 4.77 -11.10 7.30
C HIS A 41 4.87 -12.14 8.42
N ASP A 42 6.04 -12.74 8.60
CA ASP A 42 6.22 -13.88 9.53
C ASP A 42 5.78 -13.55 10.96
N GLU A 43 6.05 -12.34 11.44
CA GLU A 43 5.72 -11.91 12.80
C GLU A 43 4.33 -11.24 12.94
N GLY A 44 3.66 -10.91 11.83
CA GLY A 44 2.56 -9.93 11.84
C GLY A 44 1.30 -10.35 11.07
N GLY A 45 1.33 -11.49 10.38
CA GLY A 45 0.20 -11.98 9.59
C GLY A 45 0.02 -11.20 8.28
N PRO A 46 -1.21 -11.08 7.76
CA PRO A 46 -1.46 -10.53 6.43
C PRO A 46 -1.21 -9.01 6.38
N VAL A 47 -0.40 -8.61 5.41
CA VAL A 47 -0.03 -7.21 5.13
C VAL A 47 -0.33 -6.85 3.68
N VAL A 48 -0.56 -5.58 3.43
CA VAL A 48 -0.65 -5.01 2.09
C VAL A 48 0.64 -4.31 1.78
N VAL A 49 1.24 -4.66 0.64
CA VAL A 49 2.44 -4.02 0.12
C VAL A 49 2.08 -3.28 -1.17
N LYS A 50 2.29 -1.96 -1.20
CA LYS A 50 2.27 -1.18 -2.44
C LYS A 50 3.66 -1.01 -2.97
N VAL A 51 3.84 -1.31 -4.24
CA VAL A 51 5.16 -1.35 -4.90
C VAL A 51 5.18 -0.35 -6.04
N TYR A 52 6.14 0.57 -5.97
CA TYR A 52 6.54 1.46 -7.04
C TYR A 52 7.84 0.93 -7.64
N HIS A 53 7.85 0.56 -8.92
CA HIS A 53 9.09 0.16 -9.58
C HIS A 53 9.80 1.38 -10.14
N LYS A 54 11.07 1.55 -9.78
CA LYS A 54 11.91 2.62 -10.31
C LYS A 54 12.31 2.33 -11.76
N ARG A 55 12.45 3.41 -12.51
CA ARG A 55 12.96 3.49 -13.88
C ARG A 55 14.25 4.32 -13.88
N ALA A 56 14.98 4.30 -14.99
CA ALA A 56 16.23 5.05 -15.13
C ALA A 56 16.08 6.56 -14.85
N ASP A 57 14.89 7.11 -15.08
CA ASP A 57 14.50 8.51 -14.89
C ASP A 57 13.62 8.73 -13.64
N SER A 58 13.51 7.75 -12.75
CA SER A 58 12.68 7.91 -11.56
C SER A 58 13.25 8.97 -10.61
N PRO A 59 12.40 9.86 -10.08
CA PRO A 59 12.83 10.84 -9.10
C PRO A 59 13.24 10.15 -7.80
N SER A 60 14.05 10.84 -6.98
CA SER A 60 14.30 10.40 -5.62
C SER A 60 12.98 10.30 -4.85
N LEU A 61 12.85 9.25 -4.05
CA LEU A 61 11.68 9.02 -3.21
C LEU A 61 11.78 9.70 -1.83
N ASP A 62 12.89 10.37 -1.52
CA ASP A 62 13.17 10.89 -0.18
C ASP A 62 12.18 11.95 0.28
N VAL A 63 11.75 12.83 -0.64
CA VAL A 63 10.71 13.83 -0.36
C VAL A 63 9.40 13.15 0.05
N TYR A 64 9.02 12.07 -0.64
CA TYR A 64 7.79 11.33 -0.32
C TYR A 64 7.91 10.57 1.00
N LYS A 65 9.08 10.02 1.34
CA LYS A 65 9.31 9.42 2.67
C LYS A 65 9.10 10.46 3.78
N GLN A 66 9.67 11.65 3.62
CA GLN A 66 9.50 12.75 4.59
C GLN A 66 8.03 13.15 4.74
N GLN A 67 7.30 13.28 3.64
CA GLN A 67 5.87 13.57 3.65
C GLN A 67 5.06 12.45 4.35
N LEU A 68 5.37 11.18 4.06
CA LEU A 68 4.72 10.04 4.72
C LEU A 68 4.98 10.03 6.23
N SER A 69 6.21 10.30 6.67
CA SER A 69 6.55 10.43 8.09
C SER A 69 5.77 11.56 8.76
N GLN A 70 5.64 12.71 8.10
CA GLN A 70 4.86 13.84 8.62
C GLN A 70 3.37 13.49 8.76
N ILE A 71 2.78 12.83 7.75
CA ILE A 71 1.40 12.36 7.78
C ILE A 71 1.22 11.35 8.92
N GLN A 72 2.12 10.38 9.04
CA GLN A 72 2.07 9.37 10.10
C GLN A 72 2.11 10.02 11.49
N ALA A 73 3.06 10.94 11.72
CA ALA A 73 3.20 11.65 12.99
C ALA A 73 1.98 12.52 13.32
N ALA A 74 1.40 13.21 12.32
CA ALA A 74 0.20 14.00 12.50
C ALA A 74 -1.01 13.13 12.88
N LEU A 75 -1.16 11.97 12.24
CA LEU A 75 -2.27 11.05 12.51
C LEU A 75 -2.12 10.30 13.84
N GLN A 76 -0.90 9.97 14.25
CA GLN A 76 -0.62 9.37 15.57
C GLN A 76 -0.92 10.32 16.73
N ARG A 77 -0.86 11.64 16.51
CA ARG A 77 -1.21 12.65 17.51
C ARG A 77 -2.71 12.86 17.69
N ALA A 78 -3.53 12.40 16.75
CA ALA A 78 -4.97 12.52 16.87
C ALA A 78 -5.47 11.60 18.01
N THR A 79 -6.40 12.10 18.82
CA THR A 79 -6.93 11.35 19.97
C THR A 79 -7.79 10.16 19.54
N THR A 80 -8.44 10.26 18.38
CA THR A 80 -9.32 9.22 17.80
C THR A 80 -9.11 9.12 16.28
N PRO A 81 -8.00 8.53 15.81
CA PRO A 81 -7.76 8.41 14.38
C PRO A 81 -8.62 7.28 13.79
N HIS A 82 -9.66 7.64 13.03
CA HIS A 82 -10.42 6.71 12.19
C HIS A 82 -9.72 6.43 10.84
N VAL A 83 -8.41 6.67 10.77
CA VAL A 83 -7.59 6.56 9.58
C VAL A 83 -6.40 5.66 9.87
N TRP A 84 -6.04 4.86 8.87
CA TRP A 84 -4.95 3.87 9.00
C TRP A 84 -3.81 4.23 8.05
N PRO A 85 -2.78 4.97 8.50
CA PRO A 85 -1.66 5.34 7.65
C PRO A 85 -0.80 4.12 7.29
N TRP A 86 0.15 4.33 6.38
CA TRP A 86 1.22 3.36 6.13
C TRP A 86 2.17 3.33 7.34
N GLN A 87 2.61 2.13 7.73
CA GLN A 87 3.45 1.91 8.90
C GLN A 87 4.93 1.94 8.52
N THR A 88 5.27 1.32 7.39
CA THR A 88 6.66 1.12 6.96
C THR A 88 6.80 1.49 5.49
N TRP A 89 7.92 2.13 5.17
CA TRP A 89 8.32 2.41 3.79
C TRP A 89 9.78 2.01 3.60
N VAL A 90 10.04 1.22 2.57
CA VAL A 90 11.39 0.73 2.22
C VAL A 90 11.72 1.24 0.83
N ASP A 91 12.95 1.69 0.65
CA ASP A 91 13.41 2.20 -0.62
C ASP A 91 14.68 1.49 -1.03
N THR A 92 14.58 0.77 -2.15
CA THR A 92 15.67 -0.01 -2.74
C THR A 92 16.11 0.65 -4.05
N PRO A 93 17.25 0.23 -4.64
CA PRO A 93 17.65 0.75 -5.95
C PRO A 93 16.61 0.47 -7.05
N GLY A 94 15.86 -0.64 -6.96
CA GLY A 94 14.90 -1.07 -7.98
C GLY A 94 13.46 -0.67 -7.72
N ALA A 95 13.07 -0.43 -6.46
CA ALA A 95 11.68 -0.15 -6.12
C ALA A 95 11.52 0.61 -4.80
N GLY A 96 10.36 1.24 -4.65
CA GLY A 96 9.87 1.76 -3.38
C GLY A 96 8.68 0.93 -2.91
N TYR A 97 8.66 0.61 -1.62
CA TYR A 97 7.67 -0.22 -0.97
C TYR A 97 6.96 0.56 0.12
N LEU A 98 5.64 0.46 0.17
CA LEU A 98 4.83 0.91 1.29
C LEU A 98 4.13 -0.31 1.89
N MET A 99 4.19 -0.48 3.21
CA MET A 99 3.61 -1.62 3.90
C MET A 99 2.66 -1.19 5.01
N ARG A 100 1.52 -1.89 5.09
CA ARG A 100 0.55 -1.76 6.16
C ARG A 100 -0.18 -3.05 6.45
N GLN A 101 -0.87 -3.14 7.58
CA GLN A 101 -1.77 -4.26 7.87
C GLN A 101 -2.88 -4.41 6.82
N HIS A 102 -3.24 -5.66 6.48
CA HIS A 102 -4.36 -5.94 5.60
C HIS A 102 -5.71 -5.76 6.32
N LEU A 103 -6.63 -5.05 5.66
CA LEU A 103 -8.02 -4.91 6.10
C LEU A 103 -8.91 -5.70 5.14
N HIS A 104 -9.67 -6.66 5.66
CA HIS A 104 -10.43 -7.62 4.84
C HIS A 104 -11.59 -7.02 4.06
N THR A 105 -12.11 -5.87 4.48
CA THR A 105 -13.27 -5.24 3.86
C THR A 105 -13.00 -3.78 3.56
N SER A 106 -13.30 -3.34 2.35
CA SER A 106 -13.31 -1.92 2.02
C SER A 106 -14.62 -1.27 2.49
N LEU A 107 -14.66 0.07 2.54
CA LEU A 107 -15.92 0.79 2.77
C LEU A 107 -16.95 0.46 1.69
N TYR A 108 -16.50 0.34 0.44
CA TYR A 108 -17.35 -0.03 -0.69
C TYR A 108 -17.98 -1.42 -0.50
N ASP A 109 -17.20 -2.41 -0.05
CA ASP A 109 -17.71 -3.77 0.20
C ASP A 109 -18.75 -3.77 1.34
N ARG A 110 -18.53 -2.95 2.37
CA ARG A 110 -19.49 -2.80 3.48
C ARG A 110 -20.78 -2.09 3.07
N LEU A 111 -20.70 -1.12 2.16
CA LEU A 111 -21.88 -0.42 1.65
C LEU A 111 -22.64 -1.24 0.60
N SER A 112 -21.94 -2.09 -0.14
CA SER A 112 -22.52 -2.94 -1.19
C SER A 112 -23.09 -4.25 -0.67
N THR A 113 -22.65 -4.71 0.50
CA THR A 113 -23.39 -5.69 1.31
C THR A 113 -24.56 -4.96 1.99
N ARG A 114 -25.77 -5.55 2.01
CA ARG A 114 -26.92 -4.90 2.66
C ARG A 114 -26.58 -4.64 4.13
N PRO A 115 -26.49 -3.37 4.58
CA PRO A 115 -26.13 -3.11 5.95
C PRO A 115 -27.37 -3.41 6.80
N PHE A 116 -27.29 -4.39 7.69
CA PHE A 116 -27.99 -4.19 8.94
C PHE A 116 -27.18 -3.11 9.66
N LEU A 117 -27.67 -1.87 9.63
CA LEU A 117 -27.11 -0.78 10.45
C LEU A 117 -26.93 -1.33 11.86
N SER A 118 -25.70 -1.28 12.36
CA SER A 118 -25.41 -1.64 13.73
C SER A 118 -26.18 -0.70 14.67
N HIS A 119 -26.38 -1.10 15.93
CA HIS A 119 -27.26 -0.36 16.84
C HIS A 119 -26.84 1.11 17.07
N ILE A 120 -25.59 1.47 16.76
CA ILE A 120 -25.04 2.82 16.86
C ILE A 120 -25.28 3.68 15.62
N GLU A 121 -25.65 3.05 14.50
CA GLU A 121 -25.95 3.69 13.22
C GLU A 121 -27.47 3.82 12.97
N LYS A 122 -28.30 3.24 13.84
CA LYS A 122 -29.74 3.53 13.96
C LYS A 122 -29.96 4.75 14.83
#